data_AF-A0A2V7XXL4-F1
#
_entry.id   AF-A0A2V7XXL4-F1
#
_cell.length_a   1.000
_cell.length_b   1.000
_cell.length_c   1.000
_cell.angle_alpha   90.00
_cell.angle_beta   90.00
_cell.angle_gamma   90.00
#
_symmetry.space_group_name_H-M   'P 1'
#
loop_
_entity.id
_entity.type
_entity.pdbx_description
1 polymer ?
#
loop_
_entity_poly.entity_id
_entity_poly.type
_entity_poly.pdbx_seq_one_letter_code
_entity_poly.pdbx_strand_id
1 'polypeptide(L)'
;MLIVVTVLSGAAFSAMGLFLGTAIAPQQIGLMFSVILAPMIMFGCTYYPWAGLRRVPAMQYVVLVDPLVYVSEGMRSAVAPSVPHMSLLVIFAALVAICAVFIWLGLRSFRRRAIT
;
A
#
# COMPACT_ATOMS: atom_id res chain seq x y z
N MET A 1 15.14 -11.74 0.10
CA MET A 1 14.20 -10.80 -0.56
C MET A 1 12.78 -10.92 -0.02
N LEU A 2 12.19 -12.12 0.01
CA LEU A 2 10.83 -12.35 0.54
C LEU A 2 10.62 -11.76 1.95
N ILE A 3 11.49 -12.11 2.91
CA ILE A 3 11.39 -11.62 4.30
C ILE A 3 11.36 -10.08 4.36
N VAL A 4 12.25 -9.43 3.60
CA VAL A 4 12.34 -7.97 3.57
C VAL A 4 11.05 -7.36 3.02
N VAL A 5 10.54 -7.88 1.91
CA VAL A 5 9.26 -7.43 1.32
C VAL A 5 8.12 -7.64 2.31
N THR A 6 8.01 -8.81 2.94
CA THR A 6 6.94 -9.11 3.90
C THR A 6 6.98 -8.19 5.10
N VAL A 7 8.17 -7.96 5.68
CA VAL A 7 8.33 -7.08 6.84
C VAL A 7 8.01 -5.63 6.49
N LEU A 8 8.52 -5.10 5.37
CA LEU A 8 8.24 -3.73 4.94
C LEU A 8 6.76 -3.54 4.58
N SER A 9 6.16 -4.50 3.88
CA SER A 9 4.75 -4.47 3.52
C SER A 9 3.87 -4.51 4.76
N GLY A 10 4.17 -5.41 5.69
CA GLY A 10 3.49 -5.51 6.98
C GLY A 10 3.61 -4.23 7.80
N ALA A 11 4.80 -3.63 7.88
CA ALA A 11 5.02 -2.36 8.56
C ALA A 11 4.23 -1.21 7.91
N ALA A 12 4.27 -1.07 6.58
CA ALA A 12 3.54 -0.04 5.85
C ALA A 12 2.02 -0.15 6.06
N PHE A 13 1.47 -1.36 5.97
CA PHE A 13 0.03 -1.59 6.17
C PHE A 13 -0.39 -1.49 7.63
N SER A 14 0.49 -1.83 8.57
CA SER A 14 0.23 -1.59 10.01
C SER A 14 0.18 -0.09 10.32
N ALA A 15 1.09 0.70 9.73
CA ALA A 15 1.08 2.14 9.85
C ALA A 15 -0.17 2.76 9.21
N MET A 16 -0.60 2.26 8.04
CA MET A 16 -1.86 2.66 7.42
C MET A 16 -3.05 2.31 8.30
N GLY A 17 -3.08 1.11 8.90
CA GLY A 17 -4.09 0.68 9.85
C GLY A 17 -4.16 1.59 11.09
N LEU A 18 -3.02 2.00 11.64
CA LEU A 18 -2.95 2.99 12.72
C LEU A 18 -3.57 4.32 12.28
N PHE A 19 -3.23 4.82 11.09
CA PHE A 19 -3.81 6.05 10.57
C PHE A 19 -5.32 5.96 10.40
N LEU A 20 -5.83 4.92 9.74
CA LEU A 20 -7.27 4.72 9.53
C LEU A 20 -8.02 4.56 10.86
N GLY A 21 -7.49 3.75 11.78
CA GLY A 21 -8.10 3.52 13.09
C GLY A 21 -8.17 4.77 13.97
N THR A 22 -7.23 5.70 13.80
CA THR A 22 -7.20 6.95 14.57
C THR A 22 -7.96 8.07 13.88
N ALA A 23 -7.94 8.14 12.55
CA ALA A 23 -8.59 9.20 11.77
C ALA A 23 -10.09 9.00 11.58
N ILE A 24 -10.58 7.76 11.61
CA ILE A 24 -11.99 7.44 11.35
C ILE A 24 -12.77 7.26 12.66
N ALA A 25 -14.02 7.70 12.67
CA ALA A 25 -14.95 7.49 13.78
C ALA A 25 -15.27 5.98 13.95
N PRO A 26 -15.31 5.44 15.18
CA PRO A 26 -15.49 4.00 15.42
C PRO A 26 -16.75 3.42 14.77
N GLN A 27 -17.82 4.22 14.66
CA GLN A 27 -19.11 3.81 14.11
C GLN A 27 -19.03 3.50 12.61
N GLN A 28 -18.11 4.13 11.89
CA GLN A 28 -17.98 4.00 10.43
C GLN A 28 -16.73 3.23 10.00
N ILE A 29 -15.94 2.73 10.94
CA ILE A 29 -14.63 2.13 10.64
C ILE A 29 -14.76 0.94 9.67
N GLY A 30 -15.71 0.03 9.90
CA GLY A 30 -15.93 -1.13 9.04
C GLY A 30 -16.33 -0.74 7.61
N LEU A 31 -17.19 0.27 7.46
CA LEU A 31 -17.60 0.78 6.15
C LEU A 31 -16.43 1.44 5.43
N MET A 32 -15.67 2.28 6.12
CA MET A 32 -14.50 2.95 5.54
C MET A 32 -13.41 1.96 5.14
N PHE A 33 -13.14 0.93 5.95
CA PHE A 33 -12.22 -0.14 5.56
C PHE A 33 -12.67 -0.85 4.28
N SER A 34 -13.94 -1.22 4.17
CA SER A 34 -14.46 -1.85 2.95
C SER A 34 -14.36 -0.94 1.73
N VAL A 35 -14.73 0.33 1.87
CA VAL A 35 -14.69 1.34 0.79
C VAL A 35 -13.27 1.64 0.35
N ILE A 36 -12.28 1.58 1.24
CA ILE A 36 -10.87 1.80 0.90
C ILE A 36 -10.25 0.52 0.33
N LEU A 37 -10.46 -0.63 0.96
CA LEU A 37 -9.81 -1.88 0.57
C LEU A 37 -10.32 -2.41 -0.78
N ALA A 38 -11.61 -2.27 -1.09
CA ALA A 38 -12.17 -2.76 -2.35
C ALA A 38 -11.51 -2.16 -3.60
N PRO A 39 -11.44 -0.83 -3.79
CA PRO A 39 -10.75 -0.24 -4.94
C PRO A 39 -9.25 -0.54 -4.89
N MET A 40 -8.66 -0.59 -3.69
CA MET A 40 -7.23 -0.86 -3.52
C MET A 40 -6.87 -2.28 -3.99
N ILE A 41 -7.70 -3.29 -3.71
CA ILE A 41 -7.46 -4.65 -4.21
C ILE A 41 -7.62 -4.73 -5.74
N MET A 42 -8.57 -3.99 -6.30
CA MET A 42 -8.82 -3.96 -7.76
C MET A 42 -7.70 -3.28 -8.54
N PHE A 43 -7.15 -2.18 -8.01
CA PHE A 43 -6.12 -1.37 -8.66
C PHE A 43 -4.70 -1.66 -8.19
N GLY A 44 -4.52 -2.43 -7.11
CA GLY A 44 -3.25 -2.73 -6.47
C GLY A 44 -2.34 -3.73 -7.20
N CYS A 45 -2.54 -3.95 -8.51
CA CYS A 45 -1.73 -4.84 -9.33
C CYS A 45 -1.55 -6.25 -8.71
N THR A 46 -2.58 -6.76 -8.02
CA THR A 46 -2.57 -8.09 -7.39
C THR A 46 -2.74 -9.18 -8.45
N TYR A 47 -3.69 -8.99 -9.35
CA TYR A 47 -4.08 -9.96 -10.37
C TYR A 47 -3.31 -9.82 -11.69
N TYR A 48 -2.62 -8.70 -11.89
CA TYR A 48 -1.85 -8.40 -13.10
C TYR A 48 -0.56 -7.66 -12.75
N PRO A 49 0.54 -7.84 -13.51
CA PRO A 49 1.77 -7.10 -13.28
C PRO A 49 1.62 -5.64 -13.72
N TRP A 50 2.29 -4.72 -13.04
CA TRP A 50 2.26 -3.30 -13.42
C TRP A 50 2.76 -3.08 -14.86
N ALA A 51 3.75 -3.85 -15.29
CA ALA A 51 4.25 -3.82 -16.68
C ALA A 51 3.19 -4.19 -17.73
N GLY A 52 2.11 -4.89 -17.34
CA GLY A 52 0.99 -5.23 -18.21
C GLY A 52 0.10 -4.04 -18.59
N LEU A 53 0.14 -2.95 -17.79
CA LEU A 53 -0.65 -1.74 -18.03
C LEU A 53 -0.07 -0.83 -19.13
N ARG A 54 1.03 -1.20 -19.79
CA ARG A 54 1.68 -0.38 -20.84
C ARG A 54 0.77 0.03 -21.99
N ARG A 55 -0.29 -0.74 -22.25
CA ARG A 55 -1.30 -0.42 -23.29
C ARG A 55 -2.36 0.58 -22.81
N VAL A 56 -2.42 0.88 -21.51
CA VAL A 56 -3.38 1.79 -20.88
C VAL A 56 -2.61 2.76 -19.96
N PRO A 57 -1.84 3.71 -20.53
CA PRO A 57 -0.87 4.50 -19.79
C PRO A 57 -1.49 5.37 -18.69
N ALA A 58 -2.71 5.89 -18.91
CA ALA A 58 -3.43 6.63 -17.88
C ALA A 58 -3.62 5.78 -16.61
N MET A 59 -4.10 4.55 -16.76
CA MET A 59 -4.26 3.63 -15.63
C MET A 59 -2.90 3.26 -15.02
N GLN A 60 -1.87 3.04 -15.85
CA GLN A 60 -0.52 2.70 -15.39
C GLN A 60 0.06 3.71 -14.40
N TYR A 61 -0.24 5.00 -14.56
CA TYR A 61 0.18 6.05 -13.62
C TYR A 61 -0.77 6.19 -12.44
N VAL A 62 -2.08 6.09 -12.64
CA VAL A 62 -3.08 6.22 -11.56
C VAL A 62 -2.89 5.17 -10.48
N VAL A 63 -2.61 3.92 -10.86
CA VAL A 63 -2.41 2.83 -9.90
C VAL A 63 -1.18 3.06 -9.00
N LEU A 64 -0.21 3.90 -9.36
CA LEU A 64 0.98 4.14 -8.53
C LEU A 64 0.67 4.86 -7.20
N VAL A 65 -0.50 5.50 -7.10
CA VAL A 65 -1.00 6.09 -5.84
C VAL A 65 -1.37 5.01 -4.83
N ASP A 66 -1.77 3.84 -5.32
CA ASP A 66 -2.21 2.73 -4.49
C ASP A 66 -1.00 2.02 -3.83
N PRO A 67 -0.89 2.05 -2.49
CA PRO A 67 0.23 1.43 -1.79
C PRO A 67 0.29 -0.10 -1.99
N LEU A 68 -0.83 -0.75 -2.33
CA LEU A 68 -0.89 -2.18 -2.57
C LEU A 68 -0.12 -2.58 -3.84
N VAL A 69 0.06 -1.68 -4.81
CA VAL A 69 0.87 -1.96 -6.02
C VAL A 69 2.29 -2.38 -5.66
N TYR A 70 2.93 -1.65 -4.75
CA TYR A 70 4.32 -1.93 -4.36
C TYR A 70 4.45 -3.22 -3.55
N VAL A 71 3.43 -3.56 -2.74
CA VAL A 71 3.38 -4.84 -2.03
C VAL A 71 3.22 -5.99 -3.02
N SER A 72 2.25 -5.89 -3.94
CA SER A 72 1.98 -6.90 -4.96
C SER A 72 3.19 -7.13 -5.86
N GLU A 73 3.83 -6.07 -6.35
CA GLU A 73 5.02 -6.15 -7.20
C GLU A 73 6.24 -6.68 -6.42
N GLY A 74 6.39 -6.29 -5.14
CA GLY A 74 7.42 -6.84 -4.26
C GLY A 74 7.24 -8.35 -4.05
N MET A 75 6.02 -8.79 -3.72
CA MET A 75 5.71 -10.20 -3.55
C MET A 75 5.90 -10.99 -4.84
N ARG A 76 5.51 -10.41 -5.98
CA ARG A 76 5.72 -10.99 -7.30
C ARG A 76 7.20 -11.18 -7.60
N SER A 77 8.04 -10.19 -7.35
CA SER A 77 9.49 -10.32 -7.52
C SER A 77 10.07 -11.45 -6.66
N ALA A 78 9.52 -11.69 -5.46
CA ALA A 78 10.03 -12.67 -4.50
C ALA A 78 9.52 -14.10 -4.74
N VAL A 79 8.27 -14.26 -5.17
CA VAL A 79 7.57 -15.56 -5.29
C VAL A 79 7.44 -16.02 -6.74
N ALA A 80 7.38 -15.10 -7.69
CA ALA A 80 7.20 -15.37 -9.11
C ALA A 80 8.22 -14.57 -9.96
N PRO A 81 9.53 -14.82 -9.80
CA PRO A 81 10.59 -14.01 -10.43
C PRO A 81 10.59 -14.08 -11.97
N SER A 82 9.93 -15.07 -12.57
CA SER A 82 9.75 -15.18 -14.02
C SER A 82 8.69 -14.24 -14.58
N VAL A 83 7.84 -13.65 -13.73
CA VAL A 83 6.79 -12.71 -14.16
C VAL A 83 7.37 -11.30 -14.17
N PRO A 84 7.11 -10.48 -15.20
CA PRO A 84 7.53 -9.09 -15.22
C PRO A 84 7.09 -8.34 -13.96
N HIS A 85 8.03 -7.67 -13.32
CA HIS A 85 7.78 -6.86 -12.13
C HIS A 85 8.54 -5.53 -12.21
N MET A 86 8.11 -4.56 -11.41
CA MET A 86 8.79 -3.27 -11.24
C MET A 86 10.23 -3.46 -10.74
N SER A 87 11.04 -2.42 -10.94
CA SER A 87 12.38 -2.34 -10.35
C SER A 87 12.30 -2.46 -8.83
N LEU A 88 13.15 -3.33 -8.26
CA LEU A 88 13.27 -3.52 -6.81
C LEU A 88 13.57 -2.22 -6.07
N LEU A 89 14.35 -1.32 -6.69
CA LEU A 89 14.67 -0.01 -6.10
C LEU A 89 13.41 0.84 -5.92
N VAL A 90 12.52 0.85 -6.92
CA VAL A 90 11.25 1.58 -6.87
C VAL A 90 10.33 0.98 -5.80
N ILE A 91 10.24 -0.36 -5.75
CA ILE A 91 9.44 -1.07 -4.75
C ILE A 91 9.90 -0.73 -3.33
N PHE A 92 11.19 -0.87 -3.03
CA PHE A 92 11.70 -0.61 -1.68
C PHE A 92 11.62 0.86 -1.31
N ALA A 93 11.97 1.78 -2.22
CA ALA A 93 11.86 3.22 -1.97
C ALA A 93 10.42 3.62 -1.68
N ALA A 94 9.46 3.12 -2.46
CA ALA A 94 8.05 3.40 -2.26
C ALA A 94 7.53 2.82 -0.94
N LEU A 95 7.83 1.55 -0.61
CA LEU A 95 7.39 0.95 0.66
C LEU A 95 7.93 1.69 1.88
N VAL A 96 9.21 2.12 1.85
CA VAL A 96 9.79 2.93 2.92
C VAL A 96 9.11 4.29 3.02
N ALA A 97 8.90 4.97 1.89
CA ALA A 97 8.24 6.27 1.85
C ALA A 97 6.79 6.19 2.35
N ILE A 98 6.02 5.22 1.88
CA ILE A 98 4.64 4.94 2.29
C ILE A 98 4.59 4.66 3.80
N CYS A 99 5.48 3.81 4.30
CA CYS A 99 5.58 3.49 5.73
C CYS A 99 5.85 4.77 6.55
N ALA A 100 6.85 5.57 6.16
CA ALA A 100 7.18 6.82 6.84
C ALA A 100 6.02 7.82 6.84
N VAL A 101 5.34 7.98 5.70
CA VAL A 101 4.17 8.86 5.56
C VAL A 101 3.04 8.41 6.46
N PHE A 102 2.66 7.13 6.45
CA PHE A 102 1.56 6.64 7.28
C PHE A 102 1.91 6.58 8.77
N ILE A 103 3.16 6.34 9.14
CA ILE A 103 3.61 6.47 10.54
C ILE A 103 3.41 7.92 10.99
N TRP A 104 3.89 8.88 10.20
CA TRP A 104 3.76 10.29 10.53
C TRP A 104 2.29 10.73 10.64
N LEU A 105 1.45 10.35 9.67
CA LEU A 105 0.02 10.63 9.67
C LEU A 105 -0.69 9.96 10.84
N GLY A 106 -0.39 8.68 11.11
CA GLY A 106 -0.97 7.91 12.20
C GLY A 106 -0.63 8.49 13.57
N LEU A 107 0.63 8.81 13.82
CA LEU A 107 1.07 9.45 15.07
C LEU A 107 0.45 10.85 15.24
N ARG A 108 0.36 11.64 14.16
CA ARG A 108 -0.27 12.97 14.20
C ARG A 108 -1.77 12.87 14.50
N SER A 109 -2.47 11.94 13.85
CA SER A 109 -3.90 11.68 14.06
C SER A 109 -4.17 11.18 15.48
N PHE A 110 -3.39 10.20 15.94
CA PHE A 110 -3.42 9.69 17.31
C PHE A 110 -3.25 10.81 18.34
N ARG A 111 -2.22 11.65 18.20
CA ARG A 111 -1.96 12.75 19.12
C ARG A 111 -3.11 13.75 19.17
N ARG A 112 -3.71 14.08 18.02
CA ARG A 112 -4.89 14.96 17.99
C ARG A 112 -6.04 14.34 18.77
N ARG A 113 -6.35 13.07 18.50
CA ARG A 113 -7.45 12.35 19.13
C ARG A 113 -7.24 12.06 20.62
N ALA A 114 -5.99 11.98 21.10
CA ALA A 114 -5.69 11.76 22.51
C ALA A 114 -5.77 13.04 23.37
N ILE A 115 -5.59 14.22 22.74
CA ILE A 115 -5.61 15.52 23.43
C ILE A 115 -7.02 16.14 23.43
N THR A 116 -7.90 15.72 22.52
CA THR A 116 -9.29 16.18 22.43
C THR A 116 -10.22 15.18 23.06
#